data_AF-A0A9N9CGU4-F1
#
_entry.id   AF-A0A9N9CGU4-F1
#
_cell.length_a   1.000
_cell.length_b   1.000
_cell.length_c   1.000
_cell.angle_alpha   90.00
_cell.angle_beta   90.00
_cell.angle_gamma   90.00
#
_symmetry.space_group_name_H-M   'P 1'
#
loop_
_entity.id
_entity.type
_entity.pdbx_description
1 polymer ?
#
loop_
_entity_poly.entity_id
_entity_poly.type
_entity_poly.pdbx_seq_one_letter_code
_entity_poly.pdbx_strand_id
1 'polypeptide(L)' 'MFKYNKYYQQFYYTTTSSKQWLARQIRDKYVKKAAQENFRARSAYKLQELDNKYNFIIPNSVIIDCGASPG' A
#
# COMPACT_ATOMS: atom_id res chain seq x y z
N MET A 1 -2.26 -4.46 12.47
CA MET A 1 -3.30 -4.80 11.48
C MET A 1 -4.47 -3.82 11.64
N PHE A 2 -4.59 -2.84 10.75
CA PHE A 2 -5.51 -1.70 10.90
C PHE A 2 -6.99 -2.11 10.78
N LYS A 3 -7.61 -2.51 11.89
CA LYS A 3 -9.07 -2.63 11.98
C LYS A 3 -9.66 -1.28 12.43
N TYR A 4 -9.78 -0.33 11.51
CA TYR A 4 -10.51 0.91 11.77
C TYR A 4 -12.00 0.75 11.47
N ASN A 5 -12.81 0.83 12.51
CA ASN A 5 -14.27 0.82 12.44
C ASN A 5 -14.80 2.03 11.63
N LYS A 6 -15.93 1.85 10.94
CA LYS A 6 -16.64 2.85 10.11
C LYS A 6 -16.82 4.21 10.79
N TYR A 7 -16.99 4.24 12.12
CA TYR A 7 -17.09 5.47 12.90
C TYR A 7 -15.83 6.35 12.83
N TYR A 8 -14.64 5.76 12.87
CA TYR A 8 -13.38 6.52 12.76
C TYR A 8 -13.16 7.09 11.37
N GLN A 9 -13.64 6.40 10.33
CA GLN A 9 -13.53 6.87 8.94
C GLN A 9 -14.32 8.17 8.72
N GLN A 10 -15.45 8.35 9.40
CA GLN A 10 -16.28 9.56 9.32
C GLN A 10 -15.59 10.79 9.93
N PHE A 11 -14.83 10.60 11.01
CA PHE A 11 -14.19 11.69 11.76
C PHE A 11 -12.87 12.16 11.12
N TYR A 12 -12.05 11.24 10.62
CA TYR A 12 -10.73 11.59 10.08
C TYR A 12 -10.74 12.06 8.61
N TYR A 13 -11.78 11.74 7.82
CA TYR A 13 -11.84 12.09 6.40
C TYR A 13 -13.09 12.93 6.09
N THR A 14 -12.97 14.24 6.24
CA THR A 14 -14.10 15.17 6.12
C THR A 14 -14.33 15.62 4.68
N THR A 15 -13.28 15.80 3.88
CA THR A 15 -13.36 16.27 2.49
C THR A 15 -13.83 15.19 1.52
N THR A 16 -14.47 15.62 0.42
CA THR A 16 -14.92 14.72 -0.65
C THR A 16 -13.76 13.95 -1.28
N SER A 17 -12.62 14.60 -1.50
CA SER A 17 -11.42 13.97 -2.08
C SER A 17 -10.84 12.91 -1.16
N SER A 18 -10.80 13.14 0.16
CA SER A 18 -10.35 12.16 1.15
C SER A 18 -11.28 10.94 1.22
N LYS A 19 -12.60 11.14 1.19
CA LYS A 19 -13.58 10.04 1.13
C LYS A 19 -13.43 9.19 -0.13
N GLN A 20 -13.24 9.83 -1.28
CA GLN A 20 -13.00 9.12 -2.54
C GLN A 20 -11.67 8.34 -2.50
N TRP A 21 -10.60 8.90 -1.94
CA TRP A 21 -9.33 8.19 -1.76
C TRP A 21 -9.52 6.93 -0.91
N LEU A 22 -10.23 7.02 0.21
CA LEU A 22 -10.52 5.88 1.07
C LEU A 22 -11.34 4.81 0.33
N ALA A 23 -12.36 5.21 -0.43
CA ALA A 23 -13.15 4.30 -1.24
C ALA A 23 -12.34 3.62 -2.37
N ARG A 24 -11.28 4.25 -2.88
CA ARG A 24 -10.33 3.63 -3.80
C ARG A 24 -9.46 2.59 -3.08
N GLN A 25 -8.90 2.94 -1.91
CA GLN A 25 -8.09 2.03 -1.10
C GLN A 25 -8.85 0.76 -0.71
N ILE A 26 -10.11 0.88 -0.28
CA ILE A 26 -10.96 -0.26 0.10
C ILE A 26 -11.21 -1.20 -1.08
N ARG A 27 -11.26 -0.69 -2.31
CA ARG A 27 -11.50 -1.48 -3.52
C ARG A 27 -10.22 -2.02 -4.16
N ASP A 28 -9.06 -1.53 -3.75
CA ASP A 28 -7.78 -1.93 -4.32
C ASP A 28 -7.43 -3.37 -3.93
N LYS A 29 -7.33 -4.25 -4.93
CA LYS A 29 -7.00 -5.66 -4.75
C LYS A 29 -5.62 -5.84 -4.10
N TYR A 30 -4.66 -4.98 -4.42
CA TYR A 30 -3.30 -5.09 -3.89
C TYR A 30 -3.21 -4.60 -2.45
N VAL A 31 -4.06 -3.66 -2.02
CA VAL A 31 -4.16 -3.28 -0.60
C VAL A 31 -4.65 -4.47 0.22
N LYS A 32 -5.69 -5.17 -0.25
CA LYS A 32 -6.20 -6.38 0.42
C LYS A 32 -5.17 -7.50 0.44
N LYS A 33 -4.56 -7.77 -0.73
CA LYS A 33 -3.55 -8.82 -0.87
C LYS A 33 -2.33 -8.53 0.02
N ALA A 34 -1.83 -7.29 0.05
CA ALA A 34 -0.70 -6.91 0.88
C ALA A 34 -0.99 -7.13 2.37
N ALA A 35 -2.21 -6.81 2.82
CA ALA A 35 -2.61 -7.09 4.21
C ALA A 35 -2.69 -8.60 4.51
N GLN A 36 -3.14 -9.41 3.55
CA GLN A 36 -3.22 -10.88 3.68
C GLN A 36 -1.83 -11.53 3.70
N GLU A 37 -0.91 -11.05 2.86
CA GLU A 37 0.46 -11.55 2.73
C GLU A 37 1.44 -10.86 3.71
N ASN A 38 0.92 -10.04 4.63
CA ASN A 38 1.69 -9.34 5.66
C ASN A 38 2.77 -8.39 5.11
N PHE A 39 2.56 -7.83 3.92
CA PHE A 39 3.37 -6.75 3.37
C PHE A 39 3.01 -5.40 3.98
N ARG A 40 4.03 -4.55 4.17
CA ARG A 40 3.87 -3.20 4.74
C ARG A 40 3.01 -2.28 3.87
N ALA A 41 3.10 -2.40 2.55
CA ALA A 41 2.40 -1.56 1.59
C ALA A 41 2.15 -2.32 0.29
N ARG A 42 1.17 -1.86 -0.49
CA ARG A 42 0.86 -2.46 -1.80
C ARG A 42 2.01 -2.31 -2.82
N SER A 43 2.90 -1.32 -2.65
CA SER A 43 4.08 -1.10 -3.49
C SER A 43 5.11 -2.24 -3.43
N ALA A 44 5.07 -3.08 -2.39
CA ALA A 44 5.95 -4.24 -2.24
C ALA A 44 5.93 -5.18 -3.47
N TYR A 45 4.77 -5.32 -4.13
CA TYR A 45 4.67 -6.14 -5.35
C TYR A 45 5.54 -5.61 -6.49
N LYS A 46 5.60 -4.28 -6.66
CA LYS A 46 6.42 -3.67 -7.71
C LYS A 46 7.90 -3.77 -7.36
N LEU A 47 8.25 -3.57 -6.09
CA LEU A 47 9.61 -3.78 -5.62
C LEU A 47 10.08 -5.21 -5.89
N GLN A 48 9.25 -6.22 -5.59
CA GLN A 48 9.56 -7.61 -5.86
C GLN A 48 9.71 -7.91 -7.37
N GLU A 49 8.83 -7.35 -8.22
CA GLU A 49 8.95 -7.49 -9.68
C GLU A 49 10.26 -6.89 -10.20
N LEU A 50 10.61 -5.69 -9.74
CA LEU A 50 11.85 -5.02 -10.12
C LEU A 50 13.06 -5.81 -9.63
N ASP A 51 13.02 -6.32 -8.40
CA ASP A 51 14.15 -7.06 -7.85
C ASP A 51 14.35 -8.38 -8.60
N ASN A 52 13.28 -9.10 -8.93
CA ASN A 52 13.36 -10.28 -9.79
C ASN A 52 13.98 -9.98 -11.16
N LYS A 53 13.78 -8.78 -11.70
CA LYS A 53 14.27 -8.38 -13.03
C LYS A 53 15.70 -7.87 -13.00
N TYR A 54 16.07 -7.10 -11.98
CA TYR A 54 17.32 -6.35 -11.94
C TYR A 54 18.29 -6.81 -10.84
N ASN A 55 17.85 -7.65 -9.91
CA ASN A 55 18.62 -8.18 -8.78
C ASN A 55 19.42 -7.09 -8.06
N PHE A 56 18.73 -6.02 -7.67
CA PHE A 56 19.37 -4.78 -7.18
C PHE A 56 19.24 -4.60 -5.67
N ILE A 57 18.42 -5.42 -5.00
CA ILE A 57 18.37 -5.46 -3.53
C ILE A 57 19.59 -6.24 -3.04
N ILE A 58 20.54 -5.51 -2.45
CA ILE A 58 21.76 -6.09 -1.89
C ILE A 58 21.75 -6.01 -0.35
N PRO A 59 22.43 -6.93 0.35
CA PRO A 59 22.60 -6.84 1.80
C PRO A 59 23.15 -5.47 2.21
N ASN A 60 22.63 -4.93 3.32
CA ASN A 60 23.00 -3.63 3.89
C ASN A 60 22.68 -2.40 3.02
N SER A 61 21.85 -2.53 1.98
CA SER A 61 21.34 -1.37 1.24
C SER A 61 20.21 -0.66 1.98
N VAL A 62 20.14 0.67 1.80
CA VAL A 62 19.00 1.49 2.26
C VAL A 62 18.11 1.77 1.06
N ILE A 63 16.87 1.29 1.13
CA ILE A 63 15.88 1.41 0.05
C ILE A 63 14.78 2.36 0.52
N ILE A 64 14.52 3.39 -0.27
CA ILE A 64 13.42 4.32 -0.04
C ILE A 64 12.34 4.05 -1.10
N ASP A 65 11.15 3.67 -0.65
CA ASP A 65 9.98 3.59 -1.51
C ASP A 65 9.26 4.95 -1.53
N CYS A 66 9.40 5.67 -2.65
CA CYS A 66 8.71 6.95 -2.87
C CYS A 66 7.24 6.79 -3.32
N GLY A 67 6.70 5.57 -3.25
CA GLY A 67 5.34 5.27 -3.67
C GLY A 67 5.28 4.88 -5.13
N ALA A 68 5.84 3.73 -5.49
CA ALA A 68 5.51 3.09 -6.76
C ALA A 68 4.05 2.58 -6.69
N SER A 69 3.18 3.05 -7.59
CA SER A 69 1.84 2.47 -7.74
C SER A 69 1.98 1.03 -8.24
N PRO A 70 1.53 -0.02 -7.52
CA PRO A 70 1.45 -1.34 -8.12
C PRO A 70 0.44 -1.34 -9.28
N GLY A 71 0.87 -2.01 -10.35
CA GLY A 71 0.44 -1.87 -11.74
C GLY A 71 1.69 -1.77 -12.60
#